data_AF-A0A7J6WYG3-F1
#
_entry.id   AF-A0A7J6WYG3-F1
#
_cell.length_a   1.000
_cell.length_b   1.000
_cell.length_c   1.000
_cell.angle_alpha   90.00
_cell.angle_beta   90.00
_cell.angle_gamma   90.00
#
_symmetry.space_group_name_H-M   'P 1'
#
loop_
_entity.id
_entity.type
_entity.pdbx_description
1 polymer ?
#
loop_
_entity_poly.entity_id
_entity_poly.type
_entity_poly.pdbx_seq_one_letter_code
_entity_poly.pdbx_strand_id
1 'polypeptide(L)'
;MITGYVQNAKPKEALKMFEMMRDAGVRTDEVALVGGISACAQLVAEKHAQWICDIADKEGLSPVTNVVVGSAFIDMYSKCGRVEEAYRVFESMKVKNVFSYSSMIVGFAMHGKADAAMKLFYEMVETETKPNRVTFVGVLTACSHAGMVQQGQFYYSISDSLLI
;
A
#
# COMPACT_ATOMS: atom_id res chain seq x y z
N MET A 1 -13.33 3.25 15.17
CA MET A 1 -13.66 4.70 15.08
C MET A 1 -12.76 5.42 14.05
N ILE A 2 -11.43 5.26 14.11
CA ILE A 2 -10.46 5.89 13.17
C ILE A 2 -10.68 5.43 11.72
N THR A 3 -10.86 4.12 11.48
CA THR A 3 -11.14 3.57 10.14
C THR A 3 -12.44 4.11 9.51
N GLY A 4 -13.45 4.42 10.34
CA GLY A 4 -14.68 5.06 9.89
C GLY A 4 -14.49 6.50 9.41
N TYR A 5 -13.54 7.26 9.99
CA TYR A 5 -13.20 8.60 9.49
C TYR A 5 -12.40 8.56 8.19
N VAL A 6 -11.49 7.59 8.06
CA VAL A 6 -10.72 7.34 6.82
C VAL A 6 -11.63 7.02 5.64
N GLN A 7 -12.66 6.18 5.86
CA GLN A 7 -13.64 5.82 4.84
C GLN A 7 -14.62 6.95 4.50
N ASN A 8 -14.81 7.92 5.41
CA ASN A 8 -15.67 9.09 5.20
C ASN A 8 -14.92 10.34 4.71
N ALA A 9 -13.72 10.18 4.13
CA ALA A 9 -12.89 11.25 3.59
C ALA A 9 -12.60 12.40 4.59
N LYS A 10 -12.49 12.07 5.89
CA LYS A 10 -12.12 12.98 6.97
C LYS A 10 -10.76 12.61 7.55
N PRO A 11 -9.67 12.72 6.77
CA PRO A 11 -8.36 12.24 7.22
C PRO A 11 -7.73 13.11 8.31
N LYS A 12 -8.07 14.41 8.40
CA LYS A 12 -7.57 15.28 9.49
C LYS A 12 -8.14 14.85 10.83
N GLU A 13 -9.43 14.52 10.87
CA GLU A 13 -10.13 14.04 12.05
C GLU A 13 -9.66 12.65 12.43
N ALA A 14 -9.41 11.77 11.45
CA ALA A 14 -8.80 10.46 11.70
C ALA A 14 -7.42 10.59 12.36
N LEU A 15 -6.57 11.49 11.85
CA LEU A 15 -5.25 11.73 12.43
C LEU A 15 -5.32 12.34 13.83
N LYS A 16 -6.20 13.33 14.04
CA LYS A 16 -6.42 13.93 15.36
C LYS A 16 -6.93 12.91 16.39
N MET A 17 -7.84 12.01 15.98
CA MET A 17 -8.31 10.93 16.85
C MET A 17 -7.20 9.94 17.19
N PHE A 18 -6.29 9.68 16.26
CA PHE A 18 -5.11 8.84 16.49
C PHE A 18 -4.12 9.50 17.47
N GLU A 19 -3.85 10.79 17.32
CA GLU A 19 -3.05 11.58 18.26
C GLU A 19 -3.66 11.56 19.67
N MET A 20 -4.96 11.84 19.79
CA MET A 20 -5.66 11.82 21.08
C MET A 20 -5.62 10.44 21.75
N MET A 21 -5.76 9.36 20.97
CA MET A 21 -5.63 7.99 21.49
C MET A 21 -4.24 7.75 22.08
N ARG A 22 -3.19 8.29 21.43
CA ARG A 22 -1.81 8.16 21.90
C ARG A 22 -1.52 9.00 23.13
N ASP A 23 -2.01 10.25 23.17
CA ASP A 23 -1.86 11.14 24.32
C ASP A 23 -2.57 10.61 25.56
N ALA A 24 -3.67 9.89 25.39
CA ALA A 24 -4.38 9.19 26.45
C ALA A 24 -3.66 7.90 26.93
N GLY A 25 -2.49 7.57 26.37
CA GLY A 25 -1.71 6.37 26.74
C GLY A 25 -2.37 5.06 26.32
N VAL A 26 -3.35 5.09 25.41
CA VAL A 26 -4.03 3.89 24.93
C VAL A 26 -3.09 3.14 23.98
N ARG A 27 -2.96 1.82 24.20
CA ARG A 27 -2.14 0.97 23.34
C ARG A 27 -2.70 0.97 21.92
N THR A 28 -1.84 1.28 20.96
CA THR A 28 -2.18 1.27 19.53
C THR A 28 -2.16 -0.14 19.00
N ASP A 29 -3.30 -0.60 18.50
CA ASP A 29 -3.39 -1.86 17.77
C ASP A 29 -3.13 -1.66 16.27
N GLU A 30 -3.06 -2.77 15.54
CA GLU A 30 -2.84 -2.78 14.09
C GLU A 30 -3.88 -1.94 13.34
N VAL A 31 -5.16 -2.01 13.75
CA VAL A 31 -6.28 -1.32 13.09
C VAL A 31 -6.17 0.19 13.27
N ALA A 32 -5.82 0.66 14.46
CA ALA A 32 -5.59 2.08 14.74
C ALA A 32 -4.39 2.60 13.93
N LEU A 33 -3.28 1.85 13.87
CA LEU A 33 -2.10 2.19 13.08
C LEU A 33 -2.43 2.32 11.59
N VAL A 34 -3.10 1.33 10.99
CA VAL A 34 -3.52 1.40 9.58
C VAL A 34 -4.44 2.59 9.33
N GLY A 35 -5.34 2.90 10.27
CA GLY A 35 -6.18 4.09 10.21
C GLY A 35 -5.37 5.40 10.16
N GLY A 36 -4.37 5.54 11.03
CA GLY A 36 -3.46 6.69 11.05
C GLY A 36 -2.60 6.81 9.78
N ILE A 37 -2.05 5.69 9.29
CA ILE A 37 -1.26 5.65 8.05
C ILE A 37 -2.12 6.05 6.86
N SER A 38 -3.34 5.52 6.77
CA SER A 38 -4.28 5.83 5.68
C SER A 38 -4.70 7.31 5.69
N ALA A 39 -4.86 7.90 6.87
CA ALA A 39 -5.11 9.33 7.02
C ALA A 39 -3.93 10.17 6.49
N CYS A 40 -2.69 9.76 6.78
CA CYS A 40 -1.50 10.42 6.25
C CYS A 40 -1.40 10.31 4.72
N ALA A 41 -1.76 9.15 4.17
CA ALA A 41 -1.80 8.93 2.73
C ALA A 41 -2.75 9.91 2.01
N GLN A 42 -3.93 10.16 2.60
CA GLN A 42 -4.92 11.09 2.06
C GLN A 42 -4.52 12.57 2.22
N LEU A 43 -3.71 12.90 3.23
CA LEU A 43 -3.24 14.26 3.49
C LEU A 43 -1.92 14.60 2.80
N VAL A 44 -1.31 13.63 2.11
CA VAL A 44 0.04 13.77 1.54
C VAL A 44 1.03 14.23 2.64
N ALA A 45 0.80 13.77 3.88
CA ALA A 45 1.44 14.29 5.08
C ALA A 45 2.68 13.47 5.43
N GLU A 46 3.72 13.56 4.60
CA GLU A 46 4.95 12.79 4.72
C GLU A 46 5.61 12.88 6.11
N LYS A 47 5.58 14.05 6.75
CA LYS A 47 6.22 14.26 8.06
C LYS A 47 5.69 13.35 9.16
N HIS A 48 4.46 12.86 9.03
CA HIS A 48 3.85 11.95 10.01
C HIS A 48 4.21 10.49 9.74
N ALA A 49 4.73 10.15 8.55
CA ALA A 49 5.11 8.78 8.19
C ALA A 49 6.16 8.22 9.16
N GLN A 50 7.26 8.95 9.39
CA GLN A 50 8.33 8.52 10.28
C GLN A 50 7.83 8.41 11.73
N TRP A 51 7.02 9.38 12.17
CA TRP A 51 6.43 9.35 13.51
C TRP A 51 5.56 8.10 13.72
N ILE A 52 4.73 7.72 12.73
CA ILE A 52 3.91 6.51 12.81
C ILE A 52 4.78 5.25 12.71
N CYS A 53 5.87 5.24 11.94
CA CYS A 53 6.84 4.14 11.93
C CYS A 53 7.43 3.91 13.32
N ASP A 54 7.90 4.97 13.98
CA ASP A 54 8.50 4.88 15.31
C ASP A 54 7.49 4.34 16.36
N ILE A 55 6.20 4.66 16.19
CA ILE A 55 5.13 4.09 17.03
C ILE A 55 4.95 2.60 16.71
N ALA A 56 4.87 2.23 15.44
CA ALA A 56 4.70 0.85 15.01
C ALA A 56 5.83 -0.06 15.55
N ASP A 57 7.07 0.40 15.50
CA ASP A 57 8.23 -0.33 16.05
C ASP A 57 8.13 -0.49 17.58
N LYS A 58 7.76 0.57 18.31
CA LYS A 58 7.58 0.52 19.78
C LYS A 58 6.48 -0.44 20.22
N GLU A 59 5.43 -0.61 19.41
CA GLU A 59 4.33 -1.53 19.70
C GLU A 59 4.61 -2.98 19.23
N GLY A 60 5.77 -3.24 18.60
CA GLY A 60 6.11 -4.54 18.02
C GLY A 60 5.38 -4.87 16.72
N LEU A 61 4.80 -3.84 16.07
CA LEU A 61 4.02 -3.92 14.82
C LEU A 61 4.81 -3.31 13.65
N SER A 62 6.13 -3.49 13.66
CA SER A 62 7.04 -2.98 12.64
C SER A 62 6.58 -3.36 11.22
N PRO A 63 6.69 -2.46 10.23
CA PRO A 63 6.35 -2.77 8.84
C PRO A 63 7.15 -3.96 8.27
N VAL A 64 8.31 -4.28 8.86
CA VAL A 64 9.15 -5.42 8.46
C VAL A 64 8.51 -6.77 8.79
N THR A 65 7.80 -6.86 9.93
CA THR A 65 7.25 -8.11 10.46
C THR A 65 5.73 -8.21 10.33
N ASN A 66 5.03 -7.07 10.30
CA ASN A 66 3.58 -7.03 10.12
C ASN A 66 3.22 -6.65 8.68
N VAL A 67 2.74 -7.62 7.91
CA VAL A 67 2.41 -7.46 6.48
C VAL A 67 1.32 -6.42 6.22
N VAL A 68 0.38 -6.26 7.16
CA VAL A 68 -0.74 -5.32 7.04
C VAL A 68 -0.22 -3.89 7.22
N VAL A 69 0.58 -3.65 8.25
CA VAL A 69 1.24 -2.37 8.50
C VAL A 69 2.20 -2.02 7.35
N GLY A 70 3.03 -2.98 6.92
CA GLY A 70 3.94 -2.80 5.77
C GLY A 70 3.20 -2.42 4.49
N SER A 71 2.11 -3.10 4.16
CA SER A 71 1.26 -2.78 3.00
C SER A 71 0.66 -1.37 3.09
N ALA A 72 0.22 -0.95 4.28
CA ALA A 72 -0.30 0.41 4.50
C ALA A 72 0.79 1.47 4.29
N PHE A 73 2.02 1.22 4.74
CA PHE A 73 3.14 2.14 4.49
C PHE A 73 3.51 2.23 3.01
N ILE A 74 3.48 1.12 2.27
CA ILE A 74 3.70 1.11 0.81
C ILE A 74 2.67 2.00 0.10
N ASP A 75 1.38 1.84 0.42
CA ASP A 75 0.30 2.65 -0.17
C ASP A 75 0.47 4.14 0.17
N MET A 76 0.78 4.45 1.45
CA MET A 76 0.96 5.83 1.90
C MET A 76 2.16 6.51 1.23
N TYR A 77 3.34 5.87 1.22
CA TYR A 77 4.51 6.45 0.56
C TYR A 77 4.30 6.61 -0.94
N SER A 78 3.62 5.65 -1.59
CA SER A 78 3.27 5.75 -3.01
C SER A 78 2.36 6.96 -3.28
N LYS A 79 1.30 7.15 -2.49
CA LYS A 79 0.40 8.32 -2.63
C LYS A 79 1.08 9.65 -2.29
N CYS A 80 2.08 9.64 -1.42
CA CYS A 80 2.90 10.81 -1.10
C CYS A 80 3.96 11.14 -2.16
N GLY A 81 4.02 10.43 -3.29
CA GLY A 81 5.04 10.67 -4.31
C GLY A 81 6.42 10.10 -4.00
N ARG A 82 6.55 9.31 -2.92
CA ARG A 82 7.82 8.73 -2.45
C ARG A 82 7.90 7.23 -2.77
N VAL A 83 7.74 6.90 -4.05
CA VAL A 83 7.68 5.51 -4.53
C VAL A 83 8.95 4.71 -4.19
N GLU A 84 10.11 5.35 -4.09
CA GLU A 84 11.34 4.66 -3.69
C GLU A 84 11.33 4.25 -2.22
N GLU A 85 10.75 5.05 -1.32
CA GLU A 85 10.60 4.64 0.08
C GLU A 85 9.55 3.53 0.21
N ALA A 86 8.47 3.61 -0.57
CA ALA A 86 7.48 2.53 -0.64
C ALA A 86 8.18 1.21 -1.04
N TYR A 87 9.05 1.26 -2.04
CA TYR A 87 9.81 0.09 -2.48
C TYR A 87 10.81 -0.40 -1.43
N ARG A 88 11.51 0.49 -0.71
CA ARG A 88 12.37 0.09 0.42
C ARG A 88 11.59 -0.63 1.53
N VAL A 89 10.39 -0.15 1.86
CA VAL A 89 9.51 -0.85 2.81
C VAL A 89 9.20 -2.23 2.28
N PHE A 90 8.72 -2.33 1.02
CA PHE A 90 8.41 -3.61 0.38
C PHE A 90 9.59 -4.59 0.42
N GLU A 91 10.79 -4.18 0.03
CA GLU A 91 11.98 -5.02 0.06
C GLU A 91 12.30 -5.51 1.47
N SER A 92 12.18 -4.64 2.48
CA SER A 92 12.47 -4.97 3.89
C SER A 92 11.50 -5.99 4.52
N MET A 93 10.30 -6.17 3.96
CA MET A 93 9.29 -7.07 4.53
C MET A 93 9.73 -8.54 4.47
N LYS A 94 9.68 -9.22 5.62
CA LYS A 94 10.02 -10.65 5.74
C LYS A 94 9.01 -11.56 5.04
N VAL A 95 7.74 -11.19 5.08
CA VAL A 95 6.65 -11.90 4.43
C VAL A 95 5.90 -10.91 3.55
N LYS A 96 5.74 -11.28 2.28
CA LYS A 96 4.97 -10.52 1.29
C LYS A 96 3.73 -11.34 0.93
N ASN A 97 2.61 -10.67 0.71
CA ASN A 97 1.36 -11.31 0.29
C ASN A 97 0.72 -10.53 -0.87
N VAL A 98 -0.47 -10.97 -1.28
CA VAL A 98 -1.23 -10.32 -2.35
C VAL A 98 -1.44 -8.82 -2.12
N PHE A 99 -1.59 -8.36 -0.88
CA PHE A 99 -1.80 -6.95 -0.56
C PHE A 99 -0.53 -6.13 -0.72
N SER A 100 0.62 -6.61 -0.22
CA SER A 100 1.89 -5.89 -0.34
C SER A 100 2.35 -5.80 -1.79
N TYR A 101 2.23 -6.89 -2.56
CA TYR A 101 2.53 -6.88 -4.00
C TYR A 101 1.60 -5.94 -4.77
N SER A 102 0.29 -6.05 -4.56
CA SER A 102 -0.68 -5.20 -5.26
C SER A 102 -0.45 -3.71 -4.96
N SER A 103 -0.16 -3.36 -3.70
CA SER A 103 0.12 -1.98 -3.28
C SER A 103 1.36 -1.43 -3.99
N MET A 104 2.43 -2.23 -4.10
CA MET A 104 3.66 -1.79 -4.76
C MET A 104 3.52 -1.72 -6.29
N ILE A 105 2.82 -2.68 -6.91
CA ILE A 105 2.53 -2.67 -8.35
C ILE A 105 1.72 -1.43 -8.73
N VAL A 106 0.66 -1.11 -7.98
CA VAL A 106 -0.13 0.12 -8.17
C VAL A 106 0.75 1.36 -7.96
N GLY A 107 1.59 1.36 -6.90
CA GLY A 107 2.53 2.44 -6.65
C GLY A 107 3.44 2.70 -7.85
N PHE A 108 4.10 1.68 -8.38
CA PHE A 108 4.93 1.85 -9.59
C PHE A 108 4.13 2.30 -10.81
N ALA A 109 2.93 1.75 -11.02
CA ALA A 109 2.06 2.14 -12.14
C ALA A 109 1.68 3.62 -12.07
N MET A 110 1.28 4.13 -10.91
CA MET A 110 0.93 5.54 -10.68
C MET A 110 2.10 6.49 -10.94
N HIS A 111 3.33 6.03 -10.73
CA HIS A 111 4.56 6.81 -10.91
C HIS A 111 5.24 6.57 -12.26
N GLY A 112 4.52 6.01 -13.24
CA GLY A 112 5.03 5.79 -14.60
C GLY A 112 6.14 4.75 -14.71
N LYS A 113 6.37 3.95 -13.65
CA LYS A 113 7.41 2.90 -13.62
C LYS A 113 6.85 1.55 -14.09
N ALA A 114 6.35 1.52 -15.32
CA ALA A 114 5.67 0.34 -15.85
C ALA A 114 6.54 -0.93 -15.83
N ASP A 115 7.81 -0.84 -16.22
CA ASP A 115 8.72 -2.01 -16.23
C ASP A 115 8.92 -2.60 -14.83
N ALA A 116 9.02 -1.75 -13.80
CA ALA A 116 9.15 -2.18 -12.42
C ALA A 116 7.85 -2.82 -11.91
N ALA A 117 6.69 -2.27 -12.28
CA ALA A 117 5.39 -2.86 -11.97
C ALA A 117 5.23 -4.25 -12.60
N MET A 118 5.62 -4.40 -13.88
CA MET A 118 5.58 -5.68 -14.58
C MET A 118 6.53 -6.70 -13.96
N LYS A 119 7.75 -6.29 -13.61
CA LYS A 119 8.72 -7.15 -12.94
C LYS A 119 8.16 -7.70 -11.62
N LEU A 120 7.55 -6.86 -10.80
CA LEU A 120 6.92 -7.31 -9.55
C LEU A 120 5.70 -8.20 -9.79
N PHE A 121 4.93 -7.97 -10.85
CA PHE A 121 3.83 -8.87 -11.20
C PHE A 121 4.34 -10.27 -11.57
N TYR A 122 5.42 -10.37 -12.35
CA TYR A 122 6.02 -11.67 -12.67
C TYR A 122 6.59 -12.36 -11.43
N GLU A 123 7.32 -11.64 -10.58
CA GLU A 123 7.83 -12.16 -9.30
C GLU A 123 6.69 -12.69 -8.41
N MET A 124 5.58 -11.96 -8.35
CA MET A 124 4.38 -12.37 -7.60
C MET A 124 3.82 -13.71 -8.11
N VAL A 125 3.77 -13.90 -9.43
CA VAL A 125 3.30 -15.16 -10.06
C VAL A 125 4.30 -16.30 -9.85
N GLU A 126 5.60 -16.04 -10.01
CA GLU A 126 6.67 -17.02 -9.79
C GLU A 126 6.74 -17.50 -8.33
N THR A 127 6.43 -16.62 -7.38
CA THR A 127 6.34 -16.95 -5.95
C THR A 127 4.98 -17.55 -5.55
N GLU A 128 4.17 -17.99 -6.53
CA GLU A 128 2.84 -18.59 -6.36
C GLU A 128 1.83 -17.70 -5.61
N THR A 129 2.10 -16.41 -5.48
CA THR A 129 1.17 -15.45 -4.88
C THR A 129 0.13 -15.09 -5.91
N LYS A 130 -1.10 -15.57 -5.75
CA LYS A 130 -2.18 -15.34 -6.73
C LYS A 130 -2.53 -13.86 -6.87
N PRO A 131 -2.43 -13.27 -8.09
CA PRO A 131 -2.94 -11.94 -8.38
C PRO A 131 -4.43 -11.81 -8.06
N ASN A 132 -4.85 -10.62 -7.64
CA ASN A 132 -6.26 -10.30 -7.44
C ASN A 132 -6.69 -9.13 -8.34
N ARG A 133 -7.95 -8.69 -8.21
CA ARG A 133 -8.51 -7.57 -8.97
C ARG A 133 -7.66 -6.30 -8.88
N VAL A 134 -7.15 -5.97 -7.69
CA VAL A 134 -6.32 -4.77 -7.46
C VAL A 134 -4.98 -4.91 -8.19
N THR A 135 -4.39 -6.10 -8.17
CA THR A 135 -3.16 -6.39 -8.92
C THR A 135 -3.34 -6.11 -10.41
N PHE A 136 -4.43 -6.61 -11.01
CA PHE A 136 -4.70 -6.40 -12.43
C PHE A 136 -5.02 -4.94 -12.78
N VAL A 137 -5.72 -4.21 -11.90
CA VAL A 137 -5.90 -2.76 -12.07
C VAL A 137 -4.54 -2.04 -12.13
N GLY A 138 -3.60 -2.41 -11.24
CA GLY A 138 -2.24 -1.87 -11.25
C GLY A 138 -1.50 -2.17 -12.56
N VAL A 139 -1.52 -3.43 -13.01
CA VAL A 139 -0.90 -3.85 -14.28
C VAL A 139 -1.50 -3.12 -15.48
N LEU A 140 -2.82 -3.05 -15.58
CA LEU A 140 -3.50 -2.34 -16.67
C LEU A 140 -3.19 -0.84 -16.66
N THR A 141 -3.09 -0.23 -15.48
CA THR A 141 -2.66 1.16 -15.33
C THR A 141 -1.24 1.36 -15.83
N ALA A 142 -0.31 0.46 -15.49
CA ALA A 142 1.06 0.48 -15.99
C ALA A 142 1.10 0.34 -17.52
N CYS A 143 0.34 -0.60 -18.10
CA CYS A 143 0.25 -0.76 -19.55
C CYS A 143 -0.31 0.49 -20.24
N SER A 144 -1.32 1.12 -19.65
CA SER A 144 -1.92 2.35 -20.18
C SER A 144 -0.91 3.50 -20.20
N HIS A 145 -0.18 3.72 -19.11
CA HIS A 145 0.84 4.78 -19.04
C HIS A 145 2.03 4.53 -19.97
N ALA A 146 2.40 3.27 -20.22
CA ALA A 146 3.52 2.91 -21.09
C ALA A 146 3.13 2.69 -22.56
N GLY A 147 1.84 2.82 -22.93
CA GLY A 147 1.37 2.57 -24.30
C GLY A 147 1.46 1.09 -24.73
N MET A 148 1.53 0.15 -23.78
CA MET A 148 1.66 -1.29 -24.03
C MET A 148 0.29 -1.92 -24.36
N VAL A 149 -0.30 -1.55 -25.49
CA VAL A 149 -1.69 -1.92 -25.84
C VAL A 149 -1.89 -3.44 -25.91
N GLN A 150 -0.97 -4.18 -26.53
CA GLN A 150 -1.10 -5.63 -26.70
C GLN A 150 -1.04 -6.35 -25.35
N GLN A 151 -0.10 -5.96 -24.48
CA GLN A 151 0.01 -6.48 -23.12
C GLN A 151 -1.24 -6.13 -22.30
N GLY A 152 -1.73 -4.90 -22.40
CA GLY A 152 -2.96 -4.48 -21.73
C GLY A 152 -4.18 -5.34 -22.12
N GLN A 153 -4.34 -5.63 -23.41
CA GLN A 153 -5.41 -6.51 -23.91
C GLN A 153 -5.26 -7.95 -23.39
N PHE A 154 -4.03 -8.48 -23.37
CA PHE A 154 -3.74 -9.80 -22.81
C PHE A 154 -4.08 -9.88 -21.31
N TYR A 155 -3.63 -8.91 -20.51
CA TYR A 155 -3.91 -8.89 -19.08
C TYR A 155 -5.39 -8.70 -18.77
N TYR A 156 -6.10 -7.92 -19.59
CA TYR A 156 -7.54 -7.74 -19.45
C TYR A 156 -8.29 -9.06 -19.64
N SER A 157 -8.00 -9.81 -20.71
CA SER A 157 -8.71 -11.08 -21.00
C SER A 157 -8.48 -12.16 -19.94
N ILE A 158 -7.27 -12.27 -19.39
CA ILE A 158 -7.00 -13.24 -18.32
C ILE A 158 -7.56 -12.78 -16.96
N SER A 159 -7.68 -11.47 -16.73
CA SER A 159 -8.26 -10.94 -15.49
C SER A 159 -9.73 -11.32 -15.34
N ASP A 160 -10.48 -11.33 -16.44
CA ASP A 160 -11.88 -11.78 -16.47
C ASP A 160 -12.00 -13.31 -16.28
N SER A 161 -11.01 -14.07 -16.74
CA SER A 161 -11.01 -15.54 -16.66
C SER A 161 -10.70 -16.08 -15.26
N LEU A 162 -10.08 -15.28 -14.38
CA LEU A 162 -9.73 -15.63 -13.00
C LEU A 162 -10.82 -15.26 -11.98
N LEU A 163 -11.96 -14.76 -12.45
CA LEU A 163 -13.08 -14.27 -11.62
C LEU A 163 -14.31 -15.19 -11.60
N ILE A 164 -14.15 -16.43 -12.08
CA ILE A 164 -15.18 -17.47 -12.10
C ILE A 164 -14.80 -18.58 -11.12
#